data_AF-A0A0D3BPR3-F1
#
_entry.id   AF-A0A0D3BPR3-F1
#
_cell.length_a   1.000
_cell.length_b   1.000
_cell.length_c   1.000
_cell.angle_alpha   90.00
_cell.angle_beta   90.00
_cell.angle_gamma   90.00
#
_symmetry.space_group_name_H-M   'P 1'
#
loop_
_entity.id
_entity.type
_entity.pdbx_description
1 polymer ?
#
loop_
_entity_poly.entity_id
_entity_poly.type
_entity_poly.pdbx_seq_one_letter_code
_entity_poly.pdbx_strand_id
1 'polypeptide(L)'
;MPIKMGATTPNAQSGENWWLRVGEELVGYWPGALFTSLGDGATRVQWGGEIVNVKTGGKHTITDMGSGHFADEGVKKASYFRNIMTVDGTNTLTEPQGVFPKTTNDNCYNIKAGDGGTAWGLNFFFGGPGQNERCP
;
A
#
# COMPACT_ATOMS: atom_id res chain seq x y z
N MET A 1 -0.09 3.13 -13.88
CA MET A 1 1.32 3.54 -13.83
C MET A 1 1.94 2.88 -12.60
N PRO A 2 3.12 2.25 -12.69
CA PRO A 2 3.72 1.59 -11.53
C PRO A 2 4.26 2.62 -10.53
N ILE A 3 3.97 2.43 -9.26
CA ILE A 3 4.64 3.13 -8.15
C ILE A 3 5.79 2.24 -7.72
N LYS A 4 6.99 2.81 -7.64
CA LYS A 4 8.17 2.10 -7.13
C LYS A 4 8.74 2.90 -5.97
N MET A 5 8.92 2.23 -4.84
CA MET A 5 9.60 2.74 -3.67
C MET A 5 10.67 1.74 -3.28
N GLY A 6 11.88 2.21 -3.06
CA GLY A 6 13.00 1.35 -2.73
C GLY A 6 14.07 2.11 -1.96
N ALA A 7 14.83 1.36 -1.18
CA ALA A 7 16.13 1.79 -0.69
C ALA A 7 17.18 1.27 -1.67
N THR A 8 17.77 2.13 -2.49
CA THR A 8 18.99 1.94 -3.34
C THR A 8 19.00 2.90 -4.54
N THR A 9 20.14 3.50 -4.88
CA THR A 9 20.25 4.35 -6.08
C THR A 9 20.50 3.55 -7.36
N PRO A 10 20.04 4.00 -8.54
CA PRO A 10 20.45 3.43 -9.83
C PRO A 10 21.95 3.59 -10.17
N ASN A 11 22.72 4.45 -9.47
CA ASN A 11 24.09 4.82 -9.89
C ASN A 11 25.03 5.36 -8.78
N ALA A 12 24.89 4.99 -7.51
CA ALA A 12 25.87 5.38 -6.48
C ALA A 12 26.28 4.21 -5.57
N GLN A 13 27.56 4.21 -5.19
CA GLN A 13 28.15 3.30 -4.22
C GLN A 13 27.48 3.52 -2.85
N SER A 14 27.22 2.42 -2.14
CA SER A 14 26.57 2.26 -0.82
C SER A 14 25.07 2.63 -0.69
N GLY A 15 24.21 1.62 -0.83
CA GLY A 15 23.26 1.09 0.17
C GLY A 15 22.23 1.96 0.91
N GLU A 16 22.28 3.29 0.88
CA GLU A 16 21.77 4.07 2.02
C GLU A 16 20.79 5.18 1.64
N ASN A 17 19.96 5.04 0.60
CA ASN A 17 19.05 6.13 0.21
C ASN A 17 17.70 5.65 -0.31
N TRP A 18 16.65 6.39 0.07
CA TRP A 18 15.27 6.13 -0.30
C TRP A 18 14.85 6.99 -1.49
N TRP A 19 14.06 6.42 -2.38
CA TRP A 19 13.47 7.15 -3.49
C TRP A 19 12.05 6.70 -3.77
N LEU A 20 11.28 7.61 -4.37
CA LEU A 20 9.94 7.36 -4.87
C LEU A 20 9.89 7.72 -6.35
N ARG A 21 9.44 6.77 -7.18
CA ARG A 21 9.20 7.00 -8.60
C ARG A 21 7.79 6.62 -8.98
N VAL A 22 7.17 7.44 -9.81
CA VAL A 22 5.85 7.21 -10.39
C VAL A 22 6.01 7.12 -11.90
N GLY A 23 5.89 5.90 -12.44
CA GLY A 23 6.28 5.63 -13.81
C GLY A 23 7.78 5.83 -14.03
N GLU A 24 8.12 6.80 -14.88
CA GLU A 24 9.51 7.22 -15.15
C GLU A 24 9.92 8.45 -14.32
N GLU A 25 8.97 9.12 -13.67
CA GLU A 25 9.21 10.37 -12.94
C GLU A 25 9.70 10.10 -11.51
N LEU A 26 10.89 10.60 -11.19
CA LEU A 26 11.41 10.62 -9.82
C LEU A 26 10.65 11.69 -9.03
N VAL A 27 9.80 11.25 -8.12
CA VAL A 27 9.00 12.13 -7.25
C VAL A 27 9.84 12.69 -6.11
N GLY A 28 10.77 11.90 -5.58
CA GLY A 28 11.59 12.34 -4.46
C GLY A 28 12.72 11.39 -4.10
N TYR A 29 13.65 11.95 -3.34
CA TYR A 29 14.85 11.29 -2.85
C TYR A 29 15.13 11.72 -1.41
N TRP A 30 15.49 10.77 -0.57
CA TRP A 30 15.74 10.99 0.85
C TRP A 30 17.00 10.24 1.28
N PRO A 31 17.98 10.94 1.88
CA PRO A 31 19.14 10.29 2.47
C PRO A 31 18.75 9.27 3.54
N GLY A 32 19.41 8.12 3.54
CA GLY A 32 19.19 7.05 4.53
C GLY A 32 19.50 7.51 5.94
N ALA A 33 20.43 8.45 6.11
CA ALA A 33 20.72 9.11 7.38
C ALA A 33 19.52 9.82 8.02
N LEU A 34 18.45 10.11 7.26
CA LEU A 34 17.19 10.62 7.81
C LEU A 34 16.40 9.55 8.57
N PHE A 35 16.71 8.28 8.37
CA PHE A 35 15.97 7.16 8.93
C PHE A 35 16.82 6.39 9.95
N THR A 36 16.33 6.34 11.19
CA THR A 36 16.99 5.61 12.27
C THR A 36 16.78 4.10 12.23
N SER A 37 15.77 3.63 11.49
CA SER A 37 15.36 2.22 11.44
C SER A 37 15.20 1.65 10.03
N LEU A 38 15.39 2.47 8.99
CA LEU A 38 15.20 2.10 7.58
C LEU A 38 16.46 2.35 6.73
N GLY A 39 17.60 2.70 7.35
CA GLY A 39 18.85 3.00 6.65
C GLY A 39 19.36 1.81 5.83
N ASP A 40 19.29 0.60 6.39
CA ASP A 40 19.73 -0.65 5.77
C ASP A 40 18.60 -1.37 4.99
N GLY A 41 17.45 -0.71 4.83
CA GLY A 41 16.24 -1.26 4.20
C GLY A 41 15.11 -1.56 5.17
N ALA A 42 13.99 -2.05 4.64
CA ALA A 42 12.79 -2.35 5.42
C ALA A 42 12.75 -3.82 5.87
N THR A 43 12.45 -4.04 7.15
CA THR A 43 12.18 -5.38 7.70
C THR A 43 10.71 -5.80 7.52
N ARG A 44 9.83 -4.83 7.20
CA ARG A 44 8.41 -5.06 6.96
C ARG A 44 7.91 -4.09 5.90
N VAL A 45 7.16 -4.62 4.93
CA VAL A 45 6.50 -3.83 3.89
C VAL A 45 5.00 -4.08 3.98
N GLN A 46 4.21 -3.02 3.85
CA GLN A 46 2.76 -3.08 3.83
C GLN A 46 2.23 -2.22 2.68
N TRP A 47 1.09 -2.63 2.15
CA TRP A 47 0.33 -1.90 1.14
C TRP A 47 -1.11 -1.80 1.62
N GLY A 48 -1.75 -0.65 1.39
CA GLY A 48 -3.13 -0.43 1.81
C GLY A 48 -3.44 1.05 2.01
N GLY A 49 -4.39 1.31 2.90
CA GLY A 49 -4.77 2.66 3.32
C GLY A 49 -4.91 2.74 4.84
N GLU A 50 -4.85 3.96 5.36
CA GLU A 50 -5.04 4.26 6.77
C GLU A 50 -6.09 5.35 6.90
N ILE A 51 -6.98 5.21 7.89
CA ILE A 51 -8.02 6.18 8.19
C ILE A 51 -7.85 6.62 9.64
N VAL A 52 -7.81 7.94 9.84
CA VAL A 52 -7.87 8.53 11.17
C VAL A 52 -9.34 8.68 11.55
N ASN A 53 -9.73 8.04 12.66
CA ASN A 53 -11.07 8.15 13.22
C ASN A 53 -10.98 8.58 14.69
N VAL A 54 -11.28 9.85 14.96
CA VAL A 54 -11.29 10.44 16.31
C VAL A 54 -12.63 10.26 17.05
N LYS A 55 -13.60 9.58 16.44
CA LYS A 55 -14.95 9.32 16.98
C LYS A 55 -15.72 10.57 17.42
N THR A 56 -15.64 11.65 16.64
CA THR A 56 -16.39 12.89 16.91
C THR A 56 -17.88 12.58 17.03
N GLY A 57 -18.51 12.96 18.15
CA GLY A 57 -19.92 12.66 18.42
C GLY A 57 -20.23 11.18 18.66
N GLY A 58 -19.23 10.37 19.02
CA GLY A 58 -19.39 8.94 19.33
C GLY A 58 -19.58 8.03 18.12
N LYS A 59 -19.36 8.56 16.90
CA LYS A 59 -19.61 7.90 15.62
C LYS A 59 -18.34 7.62 14.86
N HIS A 60 -18.32 6.60 14.00
CA HIS A 60 -17.22 6.44 13.05
C HIS A 60 -17.13 7.63 12.07
N THR A 61 -15.94 7.93 11.55
CA THR A 61 -15.78 8.93 10.48
C THR A 61 -16.51 8.49 9.21
N ILE A 62 -17.06 9.47 8.48
CA ILE A 62 -17.67 9.33 7.14
C ILE A 62 -16.63 9.36 6.01
N THR A 63 -15.34 9.30 6.34
CA THR A 63 -14.27 9.34 5.34
C THR A 63 -14.25 8.05 4.54
N ASP A 64 -14.40 8.19 3.22
CA ASP A 64 -14.23 7.08 2.28
C ASP A 64 -12.76 6.63 2.22
N MET A 65 -12.55 5.31 2.21
CA MET A 65 -11.27 4.73 1.83
C MET A 65 -11.31 4.36 0.33
N GLY A 66 -10.37 4.90 -0.43
CA GLY A 66 -10.31 4.66 -1.88
C GLY A 66 -11.52 5.26 -2.59
N SER A 67 -12.40 4.41 -3.12
CA SER A 67 -13.61 4.80 -3.84
C SER A 67 -14.88 4.78 -2.98
N GLY A 68 -14.77 4.50 -1.67
CA GLY A 68 -15.91 4.34 -0.77
C GLY A 68 -16.64 2.99 -0.89
N HIS A 69 -16.37 2.23 -1.96
CA HIS A 69 -16.91 0.88 -2.15
C HIS A 69 -16.09 -0.17 -1.38
N PHE A 70 -16.78 -1.19 -0.87
CA PHE A 70 -16.11 -2.34 -0.26
C PHE A 70 -15.34 -3.15 -1.30
N ALA A 71 -14.23 -3.75 -0.88
CA ALA A 71 -13.36 -4.59 -1.69
C ALA A 71 -14.09 -5.73 -2.41
N ASP A 72 -15.15 -6.28 -1.80
CA ASP A 72 -15.95 -7.35 -2.37
C ASP A 72 -16.71 -6.96 -3.63
N GLU A 73 -16.98 -5.68 -3.81
CA GLU A 73 -17.64 -5.17 -5.01
C GLU A 73 -16.74 -5.22 -6.24
N GLY A 74 -15.43 -5.32 -6.05
CA GLY A 74 -14.46 -5.67 -7.09
C GLY A 74 -14.34 -4.68 -8.25
N VAL A 75 -14.09 -5.22 -9.44
CA VAL A 75 -13.72 -4.44 -10.64
C VAL A 75 -14.82 -3.44 -11.02
N LYS A 76 -14.41 -2.23 -11.41
CA LYS A 76 -15.27 -1.06 -11.72
C LYS A 76 -15.93 -0.38 -10.51
N LYS A 77 -15.70 -0.88 -9.28
CA LYS A 77 -16.28 -0.29 -8.06
C LYS A 77 -15.24 -0.02 -6.99
N ALA A 78 -14.58 -1.08 -6.52
CA ALA A 78 -13.58 -0.99 -5.46
C ALA A 78 -12.25 -0.44 -5.99
N SER A 79 -11.51 0.22 -5.10
CA SER A 79 -10.12 0.60 -5.35
C SER A 79 -9.21 -0.63 -5.26
N TYR A 80 -8.06 -0.59 -5.94
CA TYR A 80 -7.15 -1.72 -5.99
C TYR A 80 -5.69 -1.30 -6.07
N PHE A 81 -4.82 -2.20 -5.60
CA PHE A 81 -3.41 -2.24 -5.95
C PHE A 81 -3.16 -3.48 -6.80
N ARG A 82 -2.30 -3.36 -7.81
CA ARG A 82 -1.92 -4.48 -8.69
C ARG A 82 -0.47 -4.38 -9.12
N ASN A 83 0.10 -5.48 -9.60
CA ASN A 83 1.50 -5.63 -9.96
C ASN A 83 2.43 -5.21 -8.80
N ILE A 84 2.09 -5.65 -7.59
CA ILE A 84 2.85 -5.33 -6.38
C ILE A 84 4.17 -6.09 -6.41
N MET A 85 5.28 -5.34 -6.28
CA MET A 85 6.65 -5.84 -6.27
C MET A 85 7.44 -5.17 -5.14
N THR A 86 8.48 -5.83 -4.67
CA THR A 86 9.51 -5.26 -3.78
C THR A 86 10.84 -5.12 -4.51
N VAL A 87 11.68 -4.21 -4.04
CA VAL A 87 13.08 -4.09 -4.50
C VAL A 87 13.97 -4.64 -3.38
N ASP A 88 14.84 -5.59 -3.72
CA ASP A 88 15.81 -6.14 -2.77
C ASP A 88 17.11 -5.32 -2.73
N GLY A 89 18.06 -5.72 -1.86
CA GLY A 89 19.35 -5.03 -1.71
C GLY A 89 20.25 -5.08 -2.95
N THR A 90 19.92 -5.89 -3.96
CA THR A 90 20.60 -5.92 -5.27
C THR A 90 19.91 -5.02 -6.31
N ASN A 91 18.91 -4.24 -5.89
CA ASN A 91 18.04 -3.44 -6.75
C ASN A 91 17.24 -4.28 -7.76
N THR A 92 16.93 -5.53 -7.40
CA THR A 92 16.14 -6.45 -8.22
C THR A 92 14.68 -6.40 -7.79
N LEU A 93 13.76 -6.35 -8.77
CA LEU A 93 12.33 -6.46 -8.52
C LEU A 93 11.97 -7.92 -8.22
N THR A 94 11.32 -8.14 -7.09
CA THR A 94 10.89 -9.45 -6.60
C THR A 94 9.42 -9.43 -6.24
N GLU A 95 8.71 -10.52 -6.53
CA GLU A 95 7.31 -10.66 -6.12
C GLU A 95 7.26 -11.01 -4.63
N PRO A 96 6.55 -10.24 -3.78
CA PRO A 96 6.49 -10.49 -2.35
C PRO A 96 5.86 -11.84 -2.03
N GLN A 97 6.45 -12.55 -1.07
CA GLN A 97 5.95 -13.85 -0.62
C GLN A 97 5.27 -13.72 0.75
N GLY A 98 4.30 -14.58 1.04
CA GLY A 98 3.63 -14.63 2.35
C GLY A 98 2.78 -13.38 2.65
N VAL A 99 2.27 -12.70 1.63
CA VAL A 99 1.37 -11.55 1.81
C VAL A 99 -0.02 -12.03 2.19
N PHE A 100 -0.61 -11.40 3.20
CA PHE A 100 -1.97 -11.69 3.64
C PHE A 100 -2.75 -10.40 3.94
N PRO A 101 -4.07 -10.40 3.68
CA PRO A 101 -4.94 -9.27 4.00
C PRO A 101 -5.02 -9.05 5.52
N LYS A 102 -5.05 -7.79 5.94
CA LYS A 102 -5.29 -7.40 7.35
C LYS A 102 -6.08 -6.11 7.41
N THR A 103 -7.07 -6.06 8.29
CA THR A 103 -7.93 -4.90 8.55
C THR A 103 -8.13 -4.72 10.05
N THR A 104 -8.53 -3.51 10.44
CA THR A 104 -8.86 -3.20 11.84
C THR A 104 -10.36 -3.40 12.12
N ASN A 105 -11.22 -3.07 11.16
CA ASN A 105 -12.66 -3.27 11.24
C ASN A 105 -13.28 -3.41 9.84
N ASP A 106 -13.56 -4.66 9.45
CA ASP A 106 -14.10 -5.00 8.13
C ASP A 106 -15.48 -4.41 7.84
N ASN A 107 -16.25 -4.05 8.87
CA ASN A 107 -17.55 -3.42 8.66
C ASN A 107 -17.43 -1.96 8.19
N CYS A 108 -16.30 -1.30 8.45
CA CYS A 108 -16.06 0.08 8.03
C CYS A 108 -15.29 0.13 6.72
N TYR A 109 -14.23 -0.69 6.64
CA TYR A 109 -13.33 -0.80 5.50
C TYR A 109 -12.82 -2.24 5.43
N ASN A 110 -12.81 -2.83 4.24
CA ASN A 110 -12.30 -4.18 4.06
C ASN A 110 -11.26 -4.26 2.94
N ILE A 111 -10.59 -5.40 2.89
CA ILE A 111 -9.58 -5.74 1.90
C ILE A 111 -9.82 -7.17 1.42
N LYS A 112 -9.61 -7.40 0.13
CA LYS A 112 -9.80 -8.69 -0.51
C LYS A 112 -8.65 -8.98 -1.43
N ALA A 113 -7.95 -10.08 -1.19
CA ALA A 113 -6.93 -10.57 -2.12
C ALA A 113 -7.59 -10.82 -3.49
N GLY A 114 -6.95 -10.35 -4.55
CA GLY A 114 -7.40 -10.66 -5.90
C GLY A 114 -6.79 -11.96 -6.41
N ASP A 115 -7.13 -12.31 -7.65
CA ASP A 115 -6.65 -13.55 -8.27
C ASP A 115 -5.18 -13.38 -8.70
N GLY A 116 -4.28 -14.08 -8.00
CA GLY A 116 -2.86 -14.15 -8.32
C GLY A 116 -2.58 -14.90 -9.63
N GLY A 117 -1.39 -14.74 -10.20
CA GLY A 117 -0.97 -15.43 -11.44
C GLY A 117 -1.66 -14.96 -12.72
N THR A 118 -2.47 -13.90 -12.65
CA THR A 118 -3.10 -13.25 -13.80
C THR A 118 -2.25 -12.07 -14.30
N ALA A 119 -2.68 -11.39 -15.36
CA ALA A 119 -2.05 -10.15 -15.85
C ALA A 119 -2.05 -8.98 -14.83
N TRP A 120 -2.67 -9.16 -13.66
CA TRP A 120 -2.67 -8.20 -12.56
C TRP A 120 -1.54 -8.46 -11.55
N GLY A 121 -0.79 -9.56 -11.68
CA GLY A 121 0.25 -9.96 -10.73
C GLY A 121 -0.32 -10.11 -9.31
N LEU A 122 0.52 -9.96 -8.29
CA LEU A 122 0.05 -9.82 -6.92
C LEU A 122 -0.81 -8.55 -6.79
N ASN A 123 -2.05 -8.73 -6.36
CA ASN A 123 -3.05 -7.66 -6.33
C ASN A 123 -4.11 -7.86 -5.23
N PHE A 124 -4.77 -6.77 -4.85
CA PHE A 124 -5.88 -6.79 -3.91
C PHE A 124 -6.82 -5.60 -4.15
N PHE A 125 -8.08 -5.78 -3.76
CA PHE A 125 -9.07 -4.72 -3.66
C PHE A 125 -9.17 -4.22 -2.22
N PHE A 126 -9.47 -2.94 -2.04
CA PHE A 126 -9.66 -2.32 -0.74
C PHE A 126 -10.66 -1.17 -0.83
N GLY A 127 -11.28 -0.85 0.30
CA GLY A 127 -12.10 0.34 0.44
C GLY A 127 -13.21 0.19 1.47
N GLY A 128 -14.12 1.15 1.46
CA GLY A 128 -15.31 1.17 2.31
C GLY A 128 -15.70 2.60 2.65
N PRO A 129 -16.96 2.82 3.03
CA PRO A 129 -17.51 4.16 3.21
C PRO A 129 -17.21 4.76 4.59
N GLY A 130 -16.54 4.01 5.47
CA GLY A 130 -16.44 4.36 6.87
C GLY A 130 -17.78 4.17 7.55
N GLN A 131 -18.38 5.25 8.03
CA GLN A 131 -19.64 5.19 8.77
C GLN A 131 -20.77 4.61 7.92
N ASN A 132 -21.39 3.53 8.41
CA ASN A 132 -22.53 2.86 7.78
C ASN A 132 -23.33 2.03 8.81
N GLU A 133 -24.40 1.36 8.40
CA GLU A 133 -25.27 0.59 9.32
C GLU A 133 -24.52 -0.50 10.13
N ARG A 134 -23.43 -1.07 9.57
CA ARG A 134 -22.58 -2.07 10.23
C ARG A 134 -21.38 -1.45 10.95
N CYS A 135 -21.13 -0.17 10.73
CA CYS A 135 -20.06 0.62 11.33
C CYS A 135 -20.59 2.00 11.76
N PRO A 136 -21.31 2.08 12.90
CA PRO A 136 -21.96 3.32 13.33
C PRO A 136 -21.00 4.41 13.82
#